data_AF-A0A7J6XA75-F1
#
_entry.id   AF-A0A7J6XA75-F1
#
_cell.length_a   1.000
_cell.length_b   1.000
_cell.length_c   1.000
_cell.angle_alpha   90.00
_cell.angle_beta   90.00
_cell.angle_gamma   90.00
#
_symmetry.space_group_name_H-M   'P 1'
#
loop_
_entity.id
_entity.type
_entity.pdbx_description
1 polymer ?
#
loop_
_entity_poly.entity_id
_entity_poly.type
_entity_poly.pdbx_seq_one_letter_code
_entity_poly.pdbx_strand_id
1 'polypeptide(L)'
;MMDLSSLNLGMIASYYYISYSTVEHFSSLLNPKTKMKSLLEILSSASEYAQLPIRPGEEESIRRLINHQRFSFENGKLTDPDLKANALLQAFFSSHTVVGNLSADQREVLLSASRLLQEMVDVSSSSGWHCLALHTMEVSQMVT
;
A
#
# COMPACT_ATOMS: atom_id res chain seq x y z
N MET A 1 23.18 -11.98 30.27
CA MET A 1 22.91 -10.78 29.45
C MET A 1 22.29 -11.32 28.18
N MET A 2 21.05 -10.93 27.84
CA MET A 2 20.40 -11.41 26.63
C MET A 2 20.82 -10.43 25.52
N ASP A 3 21.69 -10.86 24.63
CA ASP A 3 22.13 -10.04 23.50
C ASP A 3 20.97 -9.88 22.51
N LEU A 4 20.56 -8.63 22.27
CA LEU A 4 19.55 -8.30 21.27
C LEU A 4 20.25 -7.91 19.97
N SER A 5 19.94 -8.63 18.89
CA SER A 5 20.39 -8.30 17.53
C SER A 5 19.21 -7.94 16.65
N SER A 6 19.36 -6.94 15.79
CA SER A 6 18.33 -6.56 14.82
C SER A 6 18.12 -7.63 13.77
N LEU A 7 16.88 -8.09 13.60
CA LEU A 7 16.48 -8.97 12.50
C LEU A 7 16.34 -8.17 11.20
N ASN A 8 16.43 -8.84 10.04
CA ASN A 8 16.35 -8.18 8.72
C ASN A 8 15.10 -7.29 8.59
N LEU A 9 13.91 -7.81 8.94
CA LEU A 9 12.65 -7.05 8.96
C LEU A 9 12.72 -5.80 9.85
N GLY A 10 13.37 -5.89 11.01
CA GLY A 10 13.56 -4.76 11.92
C GLY A 10 14.49 -3.68 11.36
N MET A 11 15.52 -4.09 10.60
CA MET A 11 16.40 -3.14 9.90
C MET A 11 15.65 -2.42 8.77
N ILE A 12 14.87 -3.14 7.96
CA ILE A 12 14.07 -2.56 6.88
C ILE A 12 13.04 -1.57 7.45
N ALA A 13 12.29 -1.96 8.50
CA ALA A 13 11.31 -1.09 9.16
C ALA A 13 11.95 0.23 9.63
N SER A 14 13.13 0.13 10.28
CA SER A 14 13.86 1.30 10.76
C SER A 14 14.41 2.17 9.63
N TYR A 15 14.84 1.57 8.51
CA TYR A 15 15.44 2.29 7.39
C TYR A 15 14.39 3.15 6.64
N TYR A 16 13.21 2.59 6.40
CA TYR A 16 12.14 3.27 5.68
C TYR A 16 11.16 4.05 6.58
N TYR A 17 11.39 4.03 7.90
CA TYR A 17 10.51 4.66 8.89
C TYR A 17 9.06 4.15 8.77
N ILE A 18 8.91 2.83 8.69
CA ILE A 18 7.64 2.11 8.56
C ILE A 18 7.35 1.40 9.88
N SER A 19 6.07 1.31 10.25
CA SER A 19 5.66 0.60 11.45
C SER A 19 6.05 -0.88 11.37
N TYR A 20 6.58 -1.43 12.47
CA TYR A 20 6.87 -2.86 12.57
C TYR A 20 5.65 -3.72 12.23
N SER A 21 4.45 -3.30 12.64
CA SER A 21 3.21 -4.01 12.35
C SER A 21 2.96 -4.13 10.85
N THR A 22 3.31 -3.11 10.07
CA THR A 22 3.15 -3.11 8.61
C THR A 22 4.15 -4.07 7.96
N VAL A 23 5.42 -4.01 8.36
CA VAL A 23 6.46 -4.90 7.85
C VAL A 23 6.16 -6.38 8.17
N GLU A 24 5.72 -6.67 9.40
CA GLU A 24 5.31 -8.01 9.80
C GLU A 24 4.07 -8.49 9.01
N HIS A 25 3.09 -7.60 8.81
CA HIS A 25 1.90 -7.90 8.03
C HIS A 25 2.24 -8.18 6.56
N PHE A 26 3.09 -7.36 5.95
CA PHE A 26 3.54 -7.54 4.57
C PHE A 26 4.32 -8.84 4.41
N SER A 27 5.27 -9.11 5.31
CA SER A 27 6.04 -10.37 5.29
C SER A 27 5.14 -11.61 5.43
N SER A 28 3.99 -11.49 6.10
CA SER A 28 3.05 -12.60 6.29
C SER A 28 2.13 -12.82 5.09
N LEU A 29 1.77 -11.75 4.36
CA LEU A 29 0.86 -11.83 3.21
C LEU A 29 1.58 -12.00 1.86
N LEU A 30 2.79 -11.46 1.73
CA LEU A 30 3.59 -11.58 0.53
C LEU A 30 4.03 -13.02 0.33
N ASN A 31 3.93 -13.47 -0.91
CA ASN A 31 4.33 -14.80 -1.34
C ASN A 31 4.79 -14.73 -2.79
N PRO A 32 5.57 -15.71 -3.29
CA PRO A 32 6.11 -15.67 -4.66
C PRO A 32 5.05 -15.71 -5.76
N LYS A 33 3.78 -15.99 -5.43
CA LYS A 33 2.64 -16.01 -6.36
C LYS A 33 1.77 -14.76 -6.25
N THR A 34 2.13 -13.78 -5.42
CA THR A 34 1.41 -12.52 -5.28
C THR A 34 1.35 -11.82 -6.63
N LYS A 35 0.13 -11.52 -7.08
CA LYS A 35 -0.14 -10.80 -8.33
C LYS A 35 -0.42 -9.33 -8.04
N MET A 36 -0.46 -8.51 -9.09
CA MET A 36 -0.74 -7.07 -9.01
C MET A 36 -1.95 -6.71 -8.13
N LYS A 37 -3.09 -7.40 -8.29
CA LYS A 37 -4.28 -7.16 -7.47
C LYS A 37 -3.97 -7.32 -5.97
N SER A 38 -3.42 -8.47 -5.59
CA SER A 38 -3.08 -8.77 -4.20
C SER A 38 -1.96 -7.87 -3.68
N LEU A 39 -1.02 -7.47 -4.52
CA LEU A 39 0.04 -6.50 -4.15
C LEU A 39 -0.57 -5.16 -3.74
N LEU A 40 -1.53 -4.65 -4.52
CA LEU A 40 -2.24 -3.40 -4.20
C LEU A 40 -3.10 -3.53 -2.96
N GLU A 41 -3.77 -4.68 -2.76
CA GLU A 41 -4.54 -4.98 -1.55
C GLU A 41 -3.65 -4.98 -0.30
N ILE A 42 -2.51 -5.67 -0.36
CA ILE A 42 -1.51 -5.70 0.73
C ILE A 42 -0.96 -4.30 0.98
N LEU A 43 -0.57 -3.58 -0.07
CA LEU A 43 -0.08 -2.21 0.07
C LEU A 43 -1.10 -1.33 0.79
N SER A 44 -2.39 -1.43 0.40
CA SER A 44 -3.47 -0.64 1.00
C SER A 44 -3.84 -1.02 2.44
N SER A 45 -3.42 -2.19 2.93
CA SER A 45 -3.64 -2.61 4.33
C SER A 45 -2.50 -2.19 5.27
N ALA A 46 -1.62 -1.29 4.82
CA ALA A 46 -0.56 -0.72 5.64
C ALA A 46 -1.14 0.07 6.83
N SER A 47 -0.54 -0.09 8.02
CA SER A 47 -0.99 0.62 9.22
C SER A 47 -0.85 2.14 9.11
N GLU A 48 0.01 2.62 8.21
CA GLU A 48 0.20 4.02 7.87
C GLU A 48 -1.08 4.65 7.30
N TYR A 49 -1.91 3.87 6.61
CA TYR A 49 -3.17 4.34 6.04
C TYR A 49 -4.33 4.35 7.03
N ALA A 50 -4.20 3.70 8.19
CA ALA A 50 -5.21 3.76 9.25
C ALA A 50 -5.46 5.19 9.77
N GLN A 51 -4.51 6.11 9.54
CA GLN A 51 -4.63 7.53 9.90
C GLN A 51 -5.37 8.37 8.84
N LEU A 52 -5.78 7.77 7.71
CA LEU A 52 -6.49 8.51 6.67
C LEU A 52 -7.85 9.01 7.18
N PRO A 53 -8.15 10.32 7.04
CA PRO A 53 -9.39 10.87 7.51
C PRO A 53 -10.57 10.36 6.67
N ILE A 54 -11.57 9.77 7.33
CA ILE A 54 -12.83 9.41 6.70
C ILE A 54 -13.82 10.54 6.95
N ARG A 55 -14.17 11.30 5.89
CA ARG A 55 -15.06 12.45 6.01
C ARG A 55 -16.46 12.10 5.50
N PRO A 56 -17.53 12.48 6.23
CA PRO A 56 -18.90 12.31 5.75
C PRO A 56 -19.12 13.10 4.45
N GLY A 57 -19.71 12.46 3.44
CA GLY A 57 -19.93 13.04 2.11
C GLY A 57 -18.90 12.60 1.03
N GLU A 58 -17.80 11.94 1.41
CA GLU A 58 -16.84 11.39 0.44
C GLU A 58 -17.26 10.01 -0.11
N GLU A 59 -18.21 9.34 0.53
CA GLU A 59 -18.63 7.95 0.23
C GLU A 59 -19.02 7.74 -1.23
N GLU A 60 -19.78 8.67 -1.81
CA GLU A 60 -20.22 8.56 -3.21
C GLU A 60 -19.06 8.78 -4.19
N SER A 61 -18.12 9.68 -3.86
CA SER A 61 -16.93 9.89 -4.67
C SER A 61 -16.01 8.67 -4.62
N ILE A 62 -15.81 8.08 -3.44
CA ILE A 62 -15.04 6.85 -3.24
C ILE A 62 -15.70 5.68 -3.99
N ARG A 63 -17.03 5.54 -3.89
CA ARG A 63 -17.79 4.51 -4.62
C ARG A 63 -17.59 4.64 -6.13
N ARG A 64 -17.64 5.86 -6.67
CA ARG A 64 -17.35 6.10 -8.09
C ARG A 64 -15.94 5.70 -8.46
N LEU A 65 -14.95 6.09 -7.65
CA LEU A 65 -13.56 5.68 -7.87
C LEU A 65 -13.47 4.16 -7.97
N ILE A 66 -14.00 3.42 -6.99
CA ILE A 66 -13.99 1.94 -6.93
C ILE A 66 -14.65 1.30 -8.16
N ASN A 67 -15.81 1.81 -8.58
CA ASN A 67 -16.53 1.27 -9.74
C ASN A 67 -15.78 1.45 -11.06
N HIS A 68 -14.89 2.44 -11.15
CA HIS A 68 -14.13 2.74 -12.35
C HIS A 68 -12.73 2.08 -12.36
N GLN A 69 -12.37 1.29 -11.35
CA GLN A 69 -11.02 0.73 -11.23
C GLN A 69 -10.83 -0.56 -12.00
N ARG A 70 -9.58 -0.81 -12.38
CA ARG A 70 -9.17 -2.06 -13.04
C ARG A 70 -9.33 -3.27 -12.12
N PHE A 71 -9.07 -3.12 -10.82
CA PHE A 71 -9.17 -4.20 -9.85
C PHE A 71 -10.28 -3.90 -8.83
N SER A 72 -11.39 -4.63 -8.94
CA SER A 72 -12.50 -4.52 -8.00
C SER A 72 -12.13 -5.11 -6.63
N PHE A 73 -12.55 -4.40 -5.59
CA PHE A 73 -12.40 -4.81 -4.19
C PHE A 73 -13.61 -5.64 -3.75
N GLU A 74 -13.37 -6.74 -3.03
CA GLU A 74 -14.46 -7.56 -2.49
C GLU A 74 -14.92 -6.99 -1.13
N ASN A 75 -16.16 -6.51 -1.06
CA ASN A 75 -16.94 -6.33 0.17
C ASN A 75 -16.31 -5.48 1.30
N GLY A 76 -15.66 -4.35 0.98
CA GLY A 76 -15.25 -3.37 1.98
C GLY A 76 -16.33 -2.32 2.27
N LYS A 77 -16.33 -1.74 3.49
CA LYS A 77 -17.17 -0.58 3.81
C LYS A 77 -16.55 0.68 3.19
N LEU A 78 -17.36 1.59 2.66
CA LEU A 78 -16.87 2.87 2.12
C LEU A 78 -16.24 3.78 3.19
N THR A 79 -16.46 3.45 4.46
CA THR A 79 -15.86 4.11 5.62
C THR A 79 -14.53 3.50 6.05
N ASP A 80 -14.01 2.52 5.30
CA ASP A 80 -12.77 1.83 5.63
C ASP A 80 -11.56 2.59 5.03
N PRO A 81 -10.55 2.93 5.84
CA PRO A 81 -9.36 3.65 5.37
C PRO A 81 -8.53 2.85 4.36
N ASP A 82 -8.48 1.52 4.47
CA ASP A 82 -7.69 0.66 3.58
C ASP A 82 -8.32 0.68 2.18
N LEU A 83 -9.65 0.59 2.13
CA LEU A 83 -10.41 0.71 0.89
C LEU A 83 -10.28 2.09 0.26
N LYS A 84 -10.26 3.16 1.07
CA LYS A 84 -10.00 4.52 0.59
C LYS A 84 -8.58 4.65 0.01
N ALA A 85 -7.56 4.12 0.70
CA ALA A 85 -6.17 4.14 0.23
C ALA A 85 -6.02 3.40 -1.10
N ASN A 86 -6.59 2.20 -1.20
CA ASN A 86 -6.59 1.41 -2.42
C ASN A 86 -7.25 2.17 -3.58
N ALA A 87 -8.41 2.77 -3.31
CA ALA A 87 -9.14 3.52 -4.32
C ALA A 87 -8.31 4.71 -4.85
N LEU A 88 -7.63 5.44 -3.96
CA LEU A 88 -6.79 6.58 -4.34
C LEU A 88 -5.53 6.14 -5.11
N LEU A 89 -4.91 5.02 -4.75
CA LEU A 89 -3.77 4.43 -5.46
C LEU A 89 -4.15 4.01 -6.88
N GLN A 90 -5.23 3.25 -7.04
CA GLN A 90 -5.69 2.81 -8.35
C GLN A 90 -6.16 3.97 -9.24
N ALA A 91 -6.76 5.00 -8.65
CA ALA A 91 -7.11 6.23 -9.37
C ALA A 91 -5.86 6.93 -9.92
N PHE A 92 -4.78 7.00 -9.13
CA PHE A 92 -3.50 7.56 -9.56
C PHE A 92 -2.90 6.77 -10.73
N PHE A 93 -2.80 5.44 -10.60
CA PHE A 93 -2.28 4.58 -11.67
C PHE A 93 -3.11 4.63 -12.96
N SER A 94 -4.40 4.92 -12.84
CA SER A 94 -5.30 5.07 -13.99
C SER A 94 -5.31 6.48 -14.57
N SER A 95 -4.45 7.40 -14.08
CA SER A 95 -4.45 8.83 -14.45
C SER A 95 -5.82 9.49 -14.26
N HIS A 96 -6.61 9.03 -13.29
CA HIS A 96 -7.91 9.57 -12.99
C HIS A 96 -7.78 10.76 -12.03
N THR A 97 -8.29 11.92 -12.44
CA THR A 97 -8.19 13.15 -11.65
C THR A 97 -9.07 13.07 -10.40
N VAL A 98 -8.44 13.09 -9.23
CA VAL A 98 -9.10 13.22 -7.94
C VAL A 98 -9.11 14.70 -7.54
N VAL A 99 -10.25 15.21 -7.05
CA VAL A 99 -10.44 16.64 -6.72
C VAL A 99 -10.80 16.86 -5.25
N GLY A 100 -10.59 18.08 -4.77
CA GLY A 100 -10.95 18.49 -3.41
C GLY A 100 -10.11 17.79 -2.33
N ASN A 101 -10.73 17.43 -1.21
CA ASN A 101 -10.04 16.81 -0.06
C ASN A 101 -9.38 15.48 -0.43
N LEU A 102 -10.01 14.69 -1.31
CA LEU A 102 -9.47 13.40 -1.76
C LEU A 102 -8.13 13.57 -2.52
N SER A 103 -7.89 14.72 -3.15
CA SER A 103 -6.62 14.99 -3.82
C SER A 103 -5.47 15.22 -2.82
N ALA A 104 -5.77 15.83 -1.67
CA ALA A 104 -4.80 15.98 -0.59
C ALA A 104 -4.52 14.62 0.06
N ASP A 105 -5.58 13.84 0.33
CA ASP A 105 -5.45 12.49 0.87
C ASP A 105 -4.66 11.58 -0.10
N GLN A 106 -4.86 11.70 -1.42
CA GLN A 106 -4.10 10.95 -2.42
C GLN A 106 -2.60 11.25 -2.36
N ARG A 107 -2.20 12.52 -2.13
CA ARG A 107 -0.79 12.88 -1.99
C ARG A 107 -0.17 12.24 -0.75
N GLU A 108 -0.85 12.28 0.38
CA GLU A 108 -0.40 11.62 1.62
C GLU A 108 -0.25 10.11 1.42
N VAL A 109 -1.21 9.49 0.72
CA VAL A 109 -1.14 8.06 0.37
C VAL A 109 0.09 7.76 -0.48
N LEU A 110 0.33 8.55 -1.54
CA LEU A 110 1.47 8.34 -2.45
C LEU A 110 2.83 8.53 -1.77
N LEU A 111 2.94 9.49 -0.84
CA LEU A 111 4.15 9.71 -0.05
C LEU A 111 4.53 8.48 0.79
N SER A 112 3.54 7.83 1.40
CA SER A 112 3.78 6.59 2.15
C SER A 112 3.95 5.39 1.22
N ALA A 113 3.22 5.33 0.11
CA ALA A 113 3.30 4.25 -0.87
C ALA A 113 4.71 4.08 -1.44
N SER A 114 5.43 5.18 -1.71
CA SER A 114 6.81 5.12 -2.21
C SER A 114 7.73 4.33 -1.26
N ARG A 115 7.67 4.62 0.05
CA ARG A 115 8.48 3.94 1.07
C ARG A 115 8.03 2.50 1.28
N LEU A 116 6.72 2.27 1.34
CA LEU A 116 6.14 0.92 1.49
C LEU A 116 6.50 0.01 0.30
N LEU A 117 6.51 0.54 -0.93
CA LEU A 117 6.91 -0.25 -2.10
C LEU A 117 8.39 -0.62 -2.09
N GLN A 118 9.27 0.28 -1.64
CA GLN A 118 10.71 -0.01 -1.49
C GLN A 118 10.96 -1.08 -0.43
N GLU A 119 10.27 -1.01 0.71
CA GLU A 119 10.24 -2.04 1.75
C GLU A 119 9.84 -3.42 1.16
N MET A 120 8.73 -3.47 0.41
CA MET A 120 8.25 -4.71 -0.20
C MET A 120 9.23 -5.29 -1.22
N VAL A 121 9.96 -4.45 -1.94
CA VAL A 121 11.05 -4.87 -2.84
C VAL A 121 12.19 -5.51 -2.06
N ASP A 122 12.60 -4.92 -0.95
CA ASP A 122 13.70 -5.43 -0.12
C ASP A 122 13.34 -6.74 0.59
N VAL A 123 12.10 -6.88 1.08
CA VAL A 123 11.57 -8.13 1.65
C VAL A 123 11.51 -9.24 0.60
N SER A 124 10.98 -8.91 -0.59
CA SER A 124 10.88 -9.87 -1.70
C SER A 124 12.26 -10.31 -2.18
N SER A 125 13.22 -9.39 -2.23
CA SER A 125 14.61 -9.66 -2.63
C SER A 125 15.33 -10.51 -1.58
N SER A 126 15.18 -10.18 -0.30
CA SER A 126 15.74 -10.97 0.82
C SER A 126 15.17 -12.40 0.87
N SER A 127 13.94 -12.60 0.40
CA SER A 127 13.27 -13.89 0.34
C SER A 127 13.51 -14.67 -0.96
N GLY A 128 14.24 -14.09 -1.93
CA GLY A 128 14.54 -14.72 -3.23
C GLY A 128 13.37 -14.76 -4.21
N TRP A 129 12.32 -13.95 -3.99
CA TRP A 129 11.11 -13.90 -4.83
C TRP A 129 11.28 -12.93 -5.99
N HIS A 130 12.19 -13.24 -6.90
CA HIS A 130 12.61 -12.36 -8.01
C HIS A 130 11.45 -11.82 -8.86
N CYS A 131 10.49 -12.68 -9.22
CA CYS A 131 9.34 -12.23 -10.00
C CYS A 131 8.49 -11.20 -9.25
N LEU A 132 8.29 -11.40 -7.94
CA LEU A 132 7.54 -10.45 -7.13
C LEU A 132 8.32 -9.14 -6.98
N ALA A 133 9.62 -9.20 -6.72
CA ALA A 133 10.48 -8.02 -6.64
C ALA A 133 10.41 -7.16 -7.92
N LEU A 134 10.47 -7.79 -9.09
CA LEU A 134 10.33 -7.09 -10.38
C LEU A 134 8.97 -6.41 -10.52
N HIS A 135 7.86 -7.11 -10.25
CA HIS A 135 6.53 -6.50 -10.33
C HIS A 135 6.38 -5.34 -9.35
N THR A 136 6.89 -5.47 -8.12
CA THR A 136 6.83 -4.39 -7.12
C THR A 136 7.69 -3.20 -7.53
N MET A 137 8.85 -3.43 -8.16
CA MET A 137 9.68 -2.37 -8.74
C MET A 137 8.94 -1.62 -9.86
N GLU A 138 8.24 -2.33 -10.75
CA GLU A 138 7.42 -1.70 -11.79
C GLU A 138 6.34 -0.79 -11.19
N VAL A 139 5.67 -1.22 -10.12
CA VAL A 139 4.69 -0.37 -9.40
C VAL A 139 5.37 0.83 -8.76
N SER A 140 6.54 0.65 -8.13
CA SER A 140 7.31 1.74 -7.52
C SER A 140 7.68 2.81 -8.54
N GLN A 141 8.05 2.40 -9.76
CA GLN A 141 8.33 3.32 -10.87
C GLN A 141 7.09 4.07 -11.36
N MET A 142 5.89 3.48 -11.24
CA MET A 142 4.65 4.19 -11.59
C MET A 142 4.25 5.25 -10.56
N VAL A 143 4.73 5.14 -9.32
CA VAL A 143 4.47 6.11 -8.23
C VAL A 143 5.44 7.29 -8.24
N THR A 144 6.63 7.12 -8.82
CA THR A 144 7.73 8.11 -8.83
C THR A 144 7.63 9.04 -10.03
#